data_AF-A0A151RMU8-F1
#
_entry.id   AF-A0A151RMU8-F1
#
_cell.length_a   1.000
_cell.length_b   1.000
_cell.length_c   1.000
_cell.angle_alpha   90.00
_cell.angle_beta   90.00
_cell.angle_gamma   90.00
#
_symmetry.space_group_name_H-M   'P 1'
#
loop_
_entity.id
_entity.type
_entity.pdbx_description
1 polymer ?
#
loop_
_entity_poly.entity_id
_entity_poly.type
_entity_poly.pdbx_seq_one_letter_code
_entity_poly.pdbx_strand_id
1 'polypeptide(L)'
;MYNHYLSRMKWLMRNNSSFGWDPITKTFTASDEVWKEYLKVRLLQKSMVDYMVGIETIAANFEKMSNLLEKRERYQEAKGNIWSAIKEIPNFDNRTHYMAANLLDTNAKKEFFLMLSMEERSDWAKYMLG
;
A
#
# COMPACT_ATOMS: atom_id res chain seq x y z
N MET A 1 -12.28 -15.96 30.07
CA MET A 1 -11.73 -14.68 30.60
C MET A 1 -10.82 -14.90 31.81
N TYR A 2 -11.29 -15.50 32.91
CA TYR A 2 -10.53 -15.75 34.15
C TYR A 2 -9.19 -16.52 33.98
N ASN A 3 -9.18 -17.57 33.16
CA ASN A 3 -7.99 -18.39 32.92
C ASN A 3 -6.86 -17.64 32.19
N HIS A 4 -7.20 -16.68 31.32
CA HIS A 4 -6.20 -15.87 30.61
C HIS A 4 -5.50 -14.88 31.56
N TYR A 5 -6.26 -14.29 32.50
CA TYR A 5 -5.68 -13.44 33.55
C TYR A 5 -4.75 -14.24 34.46
N LEU A 6 -5.18 -15.39 34.96
CA LEU A 6 -4.36 -16.26 35.82
C LEU A 6 -3.05 -16.72 35.16
N SER A 7 -3.10 -17.12 33.88
CA SER A 7 -1.91 -17.50 33.14
C SER A 7 -0.93 -16.34 32.95
N ARG A 8 -1.45 -15.13 32.69
CA ARG A 8 -0.64 -13.91 32.58
C ARG A 8 -0.02 -13.49 33.93
N MET A 9 -0.76 -13.67 35.03
CA MET A 9 -0.27 -13.40 36.39
C MET A 9 0.86 -14.36 36.78
N LYS A 10 0.72 -15.64 36.49
CA LYS A 10 1.78 -16.64 36.72
C LYS A 10 3.03 -16.35 35.89
N TRP A 11 2.86 -15.82 34.67
CA TRP A 11 3.99 -15.46 33.81
C TRP A 11 4.77 -14.25 34.34
N LEU A 12 4.08 -13.21 34.83
CA LEU A 12 4.73 -12.03 35.42
C LEU A 12 5.55 -12.40 36.67
N MET A 13 4.96 -13.22 37.55
CA MET A 13 5.64 -13.71 38.76
C MET A 13 6.88 -14.57 38.46
N ARG A 14 6.88 -15.30 37.33
CA ARG A 14 7.99 -16.17 36.93
C ARG A 14 9.15 -15.44 36.26
N ASN A 15 8.86 -14.36 35.52
CA ASN A 15 9.85 -13.73 34.64
C ASN A 15 10.31 -12.33 35.12
N ASN A 16 9.65 -11.73 36.11
CA ASN A 16 10.07 -10.46 36.70
C ASN A 16 10.07 -10.53 38.23
N SER A 17 11.20 -10.92 38.81
CA SER A 17 11.38 -11.07 40.27
C SER A 17 11.14 -9.79 41.08
N SER A 18 11.14 -8.63 40.42
CA SER A 18 10.92 -7.31 41.04
C SER A 18 9.46 -6.98 41.33
N PHE A 19 8.51 -7.82 40.89
CA PHE A 19 7.09 -7.66 41.19
C PHE A 19 6.64 -8.62 42.30
N GLY A 20 6.07 -8.07 43.37
CA GLY A 20 5.40 -8.81 44.43
C GLY A 20 3.90 -8.96 44.18
N TRP A 21 3.30 -9.96 44.83
CA TRP A 21 1.86 -10.15 44.88
C TRP A 21 1.35 -9.86 46.28
N ASP A 22 0.39 -8.95 46.42
CA ASP A 22 -0.34 -8.74 47.66
C ASP A 22 -1.62 -9.59 47.67
N PRO A 23 -1.69 -10.66 48.48
CA PRO A 23 -2.86 -11.53 48.54
C PRO A 23 -4.09 -10.87 49.20
N ILE A 24 -3.89 -9.78 49.96
CA ILE A 24 -4.97 -9.08 50.67
C ILE A 24 -5.72 -8.16 49.71
N THR A 25 -5.00 -7.25 49.04
CA THR A 25 -5.60 -6.34 48.07
C THR A 25 -5.84 -6.98 46.70
N LYS A 26 -5.26 -8.17 46.47
CA LYS A 26 -5.26 -8.87 45.18
C LYS A 26 -4.65 -8.01 44.07
N THR A 27 -3.56 -7.29 44.39
CA THR A 27 -2.85 -6.42 43.45
C THR A 27 -1.37 -6.76 43.38
N PHE A 28 -0.72 -6.37 42.27
CA PHE A 28 0.73 -6.43 42.15
C PHE A 28 1.36 -5.20 42.77
N THR A 29 2.43 -5.41 43.53
CA THR A 29 3.19 -4.35 44.19
C THR A 29 4.61 -4.34 43.65
N ALA A 30 5.09 -3.17 43.23
CA ALA A 30 6.46 -2.95 42.81
C ALA A 30 6.79 -1.47 43.01
N SER A 31 8.07 -1.11 42.98
CA SER A 31 8.46 0.31 43.01
C SER A 31 8.06 1.02 41.71
N ASP A 32 7.97 2.35 41.74
CA ASP A 32 7.60 3.16 40.58
C ASP A 32 8.60 2.97 39.42
N GLU A 33 9.88 2.76 39.71
CA GLU A 33 10.91 2.49 38.70
C GLU A 33 10.64 1.17 37.95
N VAL A 34 10.24 0.13 38.69
CA VAL A 34 9.93 -1.19 38.13
C VAL A 34 8.68 -1.12 37.26
N TRP A 35 7.65 -0.38 37.69
CA TRP A 35 6.46 -0.13 36.87
C TRP A 35 6.78 0.65 35.60
N LYS A 36 7.62 1.67 35.70
CA LYS A 36 8.03 2.52 34.57
C LYS A 36 8.74 1.71 33.48
N GLU A 37 9.70 0.86 33.85
CA GLU A 37 10.41 0.01 32.89
C GLU A 37 9.49 -1.05 32.27
N TYR A 38 8.62 -1.67 33.05
CA TYR A 38 7.62 -2.61 32.52
C TYR A 38 6.70 -1.97 31.49
N LEU A 39 6.17 -0.77 31.80
CA LEU A 39 5.29 -0.03 30.89
C LEU A 39 6.05 0.37 29.62
N LYS A 40 7.32 0.78 29.73
CA LYS A 40 8.16 1.11 28.57
C LYS A 40 8.31 -0.09 27.62
N VAL A 41 8.67 -1.26 28.14
CA VAL A 41 8.79 -2.48 27.32
C VAL A 41 7.46 -2.86 26.67
N ARG A 42 6.35 -2.75 27.42
CA ARG A 42 5.02 -3.08 26.90
C ARG A 42 4.56 -2.10 25.81
N LEU A 43 4.84 -0.81 25.97
CA LEU A 43 4.53 0.21 24.97
C LEU A 43 5.39 0.00 23.72
N LEU A 44 6.67 -0.32 23.87
CA LEU A 44 7.55 -0.69 22.74
C LEU A 44 7.00 -1.91 22.00
N GLN A 45 6.65 -2.99 22.71
CA GLN A 45 6.06 -4.19 22.10
C GLN A 45 4.77 -3.86 21.34
N LYS A 46 3.88 -3.04 21.92
CA LYS A 46 2.65 -2.62 21.25
C LYS A 46 2.97 -1.85 19.96
N SER A 47 3.87 -0.87 20.04
CA SER A 47 4.28 -0.09 18.86
C SER A 47 4.86 -0.98 17.77
N MET A 48 5.68 -1.97 18.11
CA MET A 48 6.22 -2.95 17.15
C MET A 48 5.11 -3.73 16.45
N VAL A 49 4.11 -4.20 17.19
CA VAL A 49 2.95 -4.90 16.59
C VAL A 49 2.19 -3.98 15.63
N ASP A 50 1.94 -2.73 16.03
CA ASP A 50 1.25 -1.76 15.18
C ASP A 50 2.05 -1.47 13.89
N TYR A 51 3.38 -1.34 13.99
CA TYR A 51 4.26 -1.20 12.84
C TYR A 51 4.23 -2.43 11.92
N MET A 52 4.23 -3.64 12.48
CA MET A 52 4.15 -4.88 11.69
C MET A 52 2.84 -4.96 10.89
N VAL A 53 1.70 -4.66 11.51
CA VAL A 53 0.40 -4.60 10.83
C VAL A 53 0.43 -3.56 9.69
N GLY A 54 1.07 -2.42 9.93
CA GLY A 54 1.30 -1.40 8.90
C GLY A 54 2.11 -1.93 7.72
N ILE A 55 3.20 -2.67 7.98
CA ILE A 55 4.04 -3.29 6.95
C ILE A 55 3.26 -4.33 6.14
N GLU A 56 2.49 -5.19 6.80
CA GLU A 56 1.65 -6.19 6.11
C GLU A 56 0.63 -5.54 5.18
N THR A 57 0.02 -4.44 5.64
CA THR A 57 -0.93 -3.66 4.83
C THR A 57 -0.25 -3.06 3.60
N ILE A 58 0.95 -2.51 3.77
CA ILE A 58 1.75 -1.95 2.68
C ILE A 58 2.14 -3.06 1.69
N ALA A 59 2.60 -4.22 2.17
CA ALA A 59 2.98 -5.36 1.34
C ALA A 59 1.80 -5.85 0.46
N ALA A 60 0.61 -6.00 1.05
CA ALA A 60 -0.59 -6.39 0.33
C ALA A 60 -0.99 -5.37 -0.76
N ASN A 61 -0.78 -4.08 -0.51
CA ASN A 61 -1.02 -3.03 -1.50
C ASN A 61 0.02 -3.08 -2.63
N PHE A 62 1.28 -3.36 -2.34
CA PHE A 62 2.32 -3.56 -3.36
C PHE A 62 2.01 -4.74 -4.28
N GLU A 63 1.58 -5.87 -3.72
CA GLU A 63 1.19 -7.04 -4.52
C GLU A 63 0.03 -6.72 -5.46
N LYS A 64 -1.00 -6.00 -4.97
CA LYS A 64 -2.11 -5.53 -5.81
C LYS A 64 -1.63 -4.61 -6.93
N MET A 65 -0.74 -3.66 -6.63
CA MET A 65 -0.17 -2.77 -7.64
C MET A 65 0.64 -3.53 -8.68
N SER A 66 1.48 -4.48 -8.26
CA SER A 66 2.27 -5.34 -9.15
C SER A 66 1.36 -6.11 -10.11
N ASN A 67 0.33 -6.78 -9.59
CA ASN A 67 -0.66 -7.49 -10.42
C ASN A 67 -1.39 -6.58 -11.42
N LEU A 68 -1.68 -5.33 -11.04
CA LEU A 68 -2.30 -4.35 -11.94
C LEU A 68 -1.34 -3.86 -13.03
N LEU A 69 -0.07 -3.66 -12.69
CA LEU A 69 0.98 -3.29 -13.65
C LEU A 69 1.21 -4.40 -14.67
N GLU A 70 1.32 -5.63 -14.21
CA GLU A 70 1.50 -6.79 -15.07
C GLU A 70 0.28 -6.99 -16.00
N LYS A 71 -0.94 -6.80 -15.48
CA LYS A 71 -2.15 -6.76 -16.33
C LYS A 71 -2.06 -5.65 -17.38
N ARG A 72 -1.64 -4.44 -16.99
CA ARG A 72 -1.48 -3.32 -17.94
C ARG A 72 -0.49 -3.68 -19.05
N GLU A 73 0.68 -4.23 -18.71
CA GLU A 73 1.70 -4.62 -19.69
C GLU A 73 1.16 -5.67 -20.67
N ARG A 74 0.47 -6.70 -20.19
CA ARG A 74 -0.21 -7.68 -21.04
C ARG A 74 -1.29 -7.07 -21.93
N TYR A 75 -2.08 -6.11 -21.41
CA TYR A 75 -3.06 -5.39 -22.23
C TYR A 75 -2.39 -4.56 -23.33
N GLN A 76 -1.21 -3.96 -23.07
CA GLN A 76 -0.44 -3.25 -24.09
C GLN A 76 0.08 -4.20 -25.16
N GLU A 77 0.64 -5.34 -24.75
CA GLU A 77 1.20 -6.34 -25.66
C GLU A 77 0.12 -7.01 -26.52
N ALA A 78 -1.00 -7.42 -25.90
CA ALA A 78 -2.07 -8.17 -26.57
C ALA A 78 -2.94 -7.32 -27.48
N LYS A 79 -3.13 -6.02 -27.19
CA LYS A 79 -4.12 -5.21 -27.92
C LYS A 79 -3.65 -4.76 -29.31
N GLY A 80 -2.37 -4.91 -29.66
CA GLY A 80 -1.84 -4.40 -30.93
C GLY A 80 -2.05 -2.88 -30.99
N ASN A 81 -1.01 -2.13 -30.68
CA ASN A 81 -1.17 -0.72 -30.33
C ASN A 81 -1.89 0.07 -31.46
N ILE A 82 -3.16 0.43 -31.26
CA ILE A 82 -3.93 1.31 -32.16
C ILE A 82 -3.11 2.58 -32.44
N TRP A 83 -2.35 3.06 -31.46
CA TRP A 83 -1.41 4.16 -31.64
C TRP A 83 -0.22 3.83 -32.57
N SER A 84 0.33 2.62 -32.54
CA SER A 84 1.33 2.20 -33.51
C SER A 84 0.74 2.18 -34.92
N ALA A 85 -0.47 1.65 -35.10
CA ALA A 85 -1.14 1.67 -36.40
C ALA A 85 -1.42 3.10 -36.90
N ILE A 86 -1.80 4.02 -36.01
CA ILE A 86 -1.96 5.44 -36.36
C ILE A 86 -0.62 6.06 -36.78
N LYS A 87 0.48 5.74 -36.08
CA LYS A 87 1.83 6.25 -36.39
C LYS A 87 2.44 5.67 -37.68
N GLU A 88 1.98 4.51 -38.12
CA GLU A 88 2.42 3.88 -39.36
C GLU A 88 1.85 4.56 -40.62
N ILE A 89 0.87 5.44 -40.47
CA ILE A 89 0.30 6.20 -41.60
C ILE A 89 1.37 7.17 -42.12
N PRO A 90 1.87 7.01 -43.36
CA PRO A 90 2.93 7.84 -43.88
C PRO A 90 2.47 9.29 -44.07
N ASN A 91 3.41 10.23 -43.91
CA ASN A 91 3.21 11.68 -44.09
C ASN A 91 2.30 12.37 -43.07
N PHE A 92 1.96 11.72 -41.96
CA PHE A 92 1.22 12.35 -40.87
C PHE A 92 2.17 12.88 -39.81
N ASP A 93 1.92 14.11 -39.37
CA ASP A 93 2.60 14.69 -38.21
C ASP A 93 1.90 14.29 -36.90
N ASN A 94 2.55 14.52 -35.77
CA ASN A 94 1.99 14.21 -34.45
C ASN A 94 0.62 14.87 -34.21
N ARG A 95 0.41 16.07 -34.77
CA ARG A 95 -0.86 16.79 -34.67
C ARG A 95 -2.00 16.03 -35.37
N THR A 96 -1.74 15.52 -36.57
CA THR A 96 -2.69 14.73 -37.36
C THR A 96 -2.98 13.39 -36.69
N HIS A 97 -1.97 12.75 -36.10
CA HIS A 97 -2.16 11.55 -35.28
C HIS A 97 -3.07 11.80 -34.07
N TYR A 98 -2.88 12.90 -33.34
CA TYR A 98 -3.75 13.28 -32.22
C TYR A 98 -5.17 13.66 -32.65
N MET A 99 -5.33 14.24 -33.84
CA MET A 99 -6.64 14.51 -34.42
C MET A 99 -7.39 13.21 -34.74
N ALA A 100 -6.72 12.20 -35.28
CA ALA A 100 -7.30 10.88 -35.50
C ALA A 100 -7.74 10.21 -34.19
N ALA A 101 -6.92 10.29 -33.14
CA ALA A 101 -7.27 9.80 -31.80
C ALA A 101 -8.51 10.50 -31.22
N ASN A 102 -8.75 11.76 -31.62
CA ASN A 102 -9.90 12.51 -31.15
C ASN A 102 -11.24 12.04 -31.74
N LEU A 103 -11.21 11.30 -32.84
CA LEU A 103 -12.39 10.69 -33.48
C LEU A 103 -12.86 9.41 -32.77
N LEU A 104 -12.05 8.86 -31.86
CA LEU A 104 -12.41 7.71 -31.05
C LEU A 104 -13.57 8.06 -30.10
N ASP A 105 -14.43 7.07 -29.84
CA ASP A 105 -15.47 7.19 -28.81
C ASP A 105 -14.86 7.35 -27.41
N THR A 106 -15.71 7.65 -26.41
CA THR A 106 -15.24 7.96 -25.05
C THR A 106 -14.50 6.80 -24.38
N ASN A 107 -14.89 5.55 -24.63
CA ASN A 107 -14.22 4.40 -24.05
C ASN A 107 -12.91 4.11 -24.79
N ALA A 108 -12.93 4.10 -26.13
CA ALA A 108 -11.75 3.91 -26.94
C ALA A 108 -10.70 5.00 -26.69
N LYS A 109 -11.11 6.26 -26.48
CA LYS A 109 -10.23 7.38 -26.14
C LYS A 109 -9.57 7.22 -24.77
N LYS A 110 -10.29 6.70 -23.76
CA LYS A 110 -9.71 6.38 -22.43
C LYS A 110 -8.67 5.28 -22.55
N GLU A 111 -8.97 4.22 -23.31
CA GLU A 111 -8.02 3.13 -23.54
C GLU A 111 -6.80 3.60 -24.32
N PHE A 112 -7.00 4.43 -25.34
CA PHE A 112 -5.93 5.07 -26.11
C PHE A 112 -5.01 5.91 -25.22
N PHE A 113 -5.57 6.73 -24.31
CA PHE A 113 -4.77 7.50 -23.35
C PHE A 113 -3.88 6.61 -22.47
N LEU A 114 -4.39 5.44 -22.07
CA LEU A 114 -3.62 4.48 -21.29
C LEU A 114 -2.47 3.83 -22.09
N MET A 115 -2.54 3.80 -23.42
CA MET A 115 -1.49 3.33 -24.34
C MET A 115 -0.37 4.33 -24.59
N LEU A 116 -0.64 5.63 -24.43
CA LEU A 116 0.38 6.66 -24.62
C LEU A 116 1.44 6.64 -23.52
N SER A 117 2.68 6.93 -23.89
CA SER A 117 3.78 7.22 -22.97
C SER A 117 3.50 8.52 -22.19
N MET A 118 4.24 8.77 -21.11
CA MET A 118 4.08 10.02 -20.34
C MET A 118 4.33 11.28 -21.17
N GLU A 119 5.29 11.22 -22.10
CA GLU A 119 5.61 12.32 -23.01
C GLU A 119 4.50 12.54 -24.03
N GLU A 120 4.01 11.45 -24.66
CA GLU A 120 2.90 11.49 -25.61
C GLU A 120 1.60 11.99 -24.95
N ARG A 121 1.34 11.63 -23.69
CA ARG A 121 0.22 12.18 -22.91
C ARG A 121 0.35 13.67 -22.69
N SER A 122 1.55 14.15 -22.36
CA SER A 122 1.83 15.57 -22.19
C SER A 122 1.60 16.33 -23.50
N ASP A 123 2.08 15.81 -24.62
CA ASP A 123 1.93 16.48 -25.92
C ASP A 123 0.50 16.47 -26.43
N TRP A 124 -0.23 15.37 -26.21
CA TRP A 124 -1.65 15.34 -26.50
C TRP A 124 -2.44 16.32 -25.62
N ALA A 125 -2.10 16.46 -24.34
CA ALA A 125 -2.71 17.45 -23.46
C ALA A 125 -2.45 18.89 -23.93
N LYS A 126 -1.22 19.21 -24.36
CA LYS A 126 -0.89 20.51 -24.98
C LYS A 126 -1.74 20.75 -26.23
N TYR A 127 -1.83 19.76 -27.11
CA TYR A 127 -2.67 19.85 -28.32
C TYR A 127 -4.15 20.12 -27.99
N MET A 128 -4.70 19.53 -26.92
CA MET A 128 -6.08 19.74 -26.51
C MET A 128 -6.34 21.13 -25.91
N LEU A 129 -5.31 21.77 -25.35
CA LEU A 129 -5.41 23.06 -24.68
C LEU A 129 -5.21 24.26 -25.62
N GLY A 130 -4.66 24.04 -26.82
CA GLY A 130 -4.37 25.09 -27.80
C GLY A 130 -2.93 25.59 -27.71
#